data_AF-A0A7S2WXE7-F1
#
_entry.id   AF-A0A7S2WXE7-F1
#
_cell.length_a   1.000
_cell.length_b   1.000
_cell.length_c   1.000
_cell.angle_alpha   90.00
_cell.angle_beta   90.00
_cell.angle_gamma   90.00
#
_symmetry.space_group_name_H-M   'P 1'
#
loop_
_entity.id
_entity.type
_entity.pdbx_description
1 polymer ?
#
loop_
_entity_poly.entity_id
_entity_poly.type
_entity_poly.pdbx_seq_one_letter_code
_entity_poly.pdbx_strand_id
1 'polypeptide(L)'
;GFPMPAFRWVVAAAALAVWASSAEAKCPNDCSQHGLCSGPGADAYCICEGGFTGDDCSIRICPKGDDALTMGQNDRVVRLHTGAMQGFLEGHFTFSFLGYSVELEANANTLSGERCKQALQSLPSIHQVSCERGPVNEQGGADYTITFLSFPALPADNNLYFHDGNPGLDLFECDTSGVFGGDFPVCEVSDVEASNIREYVQCGNHG
;
A
#
# COMPACT_ATOMS: atom_id res chain seq x y z
N GLY A 1 10.64 -78.87 -60.66
CA GLY A 1 9.44 -78.10 -60.31
C GLY A 1 8.89 -78.63 -59.00
N PHE A 2 8.97 -77.84 -57.95
CA PHE A 2 8.18 -77.91 -56.70
C PHE A 2 8.20 -76.48 -56.10
N PRO A 3 7.16 -76.09 -55.33
CA PRO A 3 6.64 -74.72 -55.26
C PRO A 3 7.30 -73.81 -54.19
N MET A 4 7.12 -72.49 -54.35
CA MET A 4 7.37 -71.47 -53.31
C MET A 4 6.47 -71.73 -52.07
N PRO A 5 6.88 -71.37 -50.84
CA PRO A 5 6.64 -70.00 -50.37
C PRO A 5 7.69 -69.47 -49.36
N ALA A 6 8.02 -68.18 -49.44
CA ALA A 6 8.61 -67.49 -48.29
C ALA A 6 8.26 -65.99 -48.35
N PHE A 7 7.12 -65.62 -47.80
CA PHE A 7 6.92 -64.27 -47.25
C PHE A 7 5.89 -64.32 -46.11
N ARG A 8 6.39 -64.27 -44.88
CA ARG A 8 5.65 -63.73 -43.74
C ARG A 8 6.51 -62.62 -43.15
N TRP A 9 6.16 -61.38 -43.46
CA TRP A 9 6.64 -60.22 -42.72
C TRP A 9 5.91 -60.21 -41.37
N VAL A 10 6.60 -60.60 -40.30
CA VAL A 10 6.14 -60.26 -38.96
C VAL A 10 6.61 -58.85 -38.67
N VAL A 11 5.66 -57.92 -38.69
CA VAL A 11 5.85 -56.53 -38.26
C VAL A 11 6.08 -56.56 -36.75
N ALA A 12 7.31 -56.37 -36.30
CA ALA A 12 7.61 -56.10 -34.90
C ALA A 12 7.68 -54.58 -34.72
N ALA A 13 6.54 -54.00 -34.36
CA ALA A 13 6.43 -52.61 -33.94
C ALA A 13 7.11 -52.45 -32.58
N ALA A 14 8.32 -51.89 -32.55
CA ALA A 14 8.93 -51.40 -31.31
C ALA A 14 8.41 -49.98 -31.06
N ALA A 15 7.20 -49.87 -30.48
CA ALA A 15 6.73 -48.62 -29.92
C ALA A 15 7.46 -48.38 -28.59
N LEU A 16 8.47 -47.50 -28.60
CA LEU A 16 9.05 -46.97 -27.37
C LEU A 16 8.02 -46.02 -26.74
N ALA A 17 7.18 -46.56 -25.85
CA ALA A 17 6.37 -45.75 -24.97
C ALA A 17 7.31 -45.06 -23.97
N VAL A 18 7.65 -43.80 -24.25
CA VAL A 18 8.21 -42.90 -23.25
C VAL A 18 7.05 -42.55 -22.32
N TRP A 19 7.01 -43.21 -21.16
CA TRP A 19 6.16 -42.80 -20.06
C TRP A 19 6.76 -41.49 -19.53
N ALA A 20 6.19 -40.35 -19.92
CA ALA A 20 6.45 -39.11 -19.23
C ALA A 20 5.97 -39.31 -17.78
N SER A 21 6.91 -39.37 -16.83
CA SER A 21 6.55 -39.27 -15.42
C SER A 21 5.83 -37.94 -15.23
N SER A 22 4.62 -37.97 -14.67
CA SER A 22 3.96 -36.76 -14.19
C SER A 22 4.94 -36.00 -13.31
N ALA A 23 5.17 -34.72 -13.62
CA ALA A 23 5.95 -33.84 -12.77
C ALA A 23 5.14 -33.59 -11.49
N GLU A 24 5.32 -34.44 -10.48
CA GLU A 24 4.72 -34.29 -9.15
C GLU A 24 5.54 -33.27 -8.34
N ALA A 25 5.30 -31.99 -8.64
CA ALA A 25 5.30 -30.88 -7.69
C ALA A 25 4.63 -29.74 -8.44
N LYS A 26 3.31 -29.62 -8.31
CA LYS A 26 2.57 -28.59 -9.05
C LYS A 26 2.78 -27.26 -8.35
N CYS A 27 2.49 -27.16 -7.06
CA CYS A 27 2.90 -26.11 -6.13
C CYS A 27 2.85 -26.66 -4.69
N PRO A 28 3.55 -26.05 -3.72
CA PRO A 28 3.40 -26.39 -2.30
C PRO A 28 1.92 -26.42 -1.88
N ASN A 29 1.46 -27.55 -1.32
CA ASN A 29 0.07 -27.80 -0.88
C ASN A 29 -1.04 -27.31 -1.84
N ASP A 30 -0.79 -27.31 -3.15
CA ASP A 30 -1.71 -26.77 -4.17
C ASP A 30 -2.17 -25.32 -3.86
N CYS A 31 -1.24 -24.50 -3.36
CA CYS A 31 -1.49 -23.14 -2.89
C CYS A 31 -2.63 -23.03 -1.87
N SER A 32 -2.87 -24.09 -1.10
CA SER A 32 -3.95 -24.20 -0.09
C SER A 32 -5.33 -23.84 -0.62
N GLN A 33 -5.56 -23.90 -1.94
CA GLN A 33 -6.77 -23.38 -2.61
C GLN A 33 -7.03 -21.88 -2.36
N HIS A 34 -5.99 -21.12 -2.03
CA HIS A 34 -6.01 -19.68 -1.75
C HIS A 34 -5.00 -18.93 -2.64
N GLY A 35 -4.73 -19.46 -3.83
CA GLY A 35 -3.78 -18.88 -4.76
C GLY A 35 -3.77 -19.56 -6.12
N LEU A 36 -3.10 -18.91 -7.06
CA LEU A 36 -2.80 -19.46 -8.37
C LEU A 36 -1.39 -20.06 -8.37
N CYS A 37 -1.29 -21.32 -8.78
CA CYS A 37 -0.02 -21.97 -8.98
C CYS A 37 0.66 -21.50 -10.28
N SER A 38 1.91 -21.03 -10.20
CA SER A 38 2.67 -20.47 -11.31
C SER A 38 4.09 -21.05 -11.37
N GLY A 39 4.67 -21.14 -12.57
CA GLY A 39 6.03 -21.67 -12.78
C GLY A 39 6.08 -23.18 -13.08
N PRO A 40 7.21 -23.68 -13.60
CA PRO A 40 7.35 -25.07 -14.01
C PRO A 40 7.96 -25.97 -12.91
N GLY A 41 7.37 -27.14 -12.68
CA GLY A 41 7.97 -28.23 -11.91
C GLY A 41 8.38 -27.82 -10.49
N ALA A 42 9.61 -28.14 -10.10
CA ALA A 42 10.12 -27.88 -8.75
C ALA A 42 10.33 -26.38 -8.44
N ASP A 43 10.36 -25.51 -9.45
CA ASP A 43 10.48 -24.05 -9.30
C ASP A 43 9.10 -23.35 -9.24
N ALA A 44 8.01 -24.13 -9.16
CA ALA A 44 6.68 -23.58 -9.07
C ALA A 44 6.43 -22.90 -7.71
N TYR A 45 5.74 -21.77 -7.75
CA TYR A 45 5.42 -20.93 -6.61
C TYR A 45 3.95 -20.49 -6.65
N CYS A 46 3.43 -20.10 -5.49
CA CYS A 46 2.06 -19.67 -5.34
C CYS A 46 1.93 -18.14 -5.44
N ILE A 47 0.99 -17.68 -6.27
CA ILE A 47 0.52 -16.30 -6.30
C ILE A 47 -0.76 -16.27 -5.45
N CYS A 48 -0.64 -15.84 -4.19
CA CYS A 48 -1.75 -15.86 -3.25
C CYS A 48 -2.87 -14.89 -3.60
N GLU A 49 -4.10 -15.30 -3.30
CA GLU A 49 -5.26 -14.43 -3.29
C GLU A 49 -5.14 -13.39 -2.16
N GLY A 50 -5.84 -12.27 -2.30
CA GLY A 50 -5.82 -11.20 -1.30
C GLY A 50 -6.23 -11.69 0.09
N GLY A 51 -5.40 -11.42 1.09
CA GLY A 51 -5.61 -11.86 2.46
C GLY A 51 -4.92 -13.17 2.84
N PHE A 52 -4.13 -13.77 1.93
CA PHE A 52 -3.33 -14.96 2.21
C PHE A 52 -1.85 -14.75 1.85
N THR A 53 -0.97 -15.46 2.55
CA THR A 53 0.48 -15.40 2.40
C THR A 53 1.14 -16.74 2.79
N GLY A 54 2.47 -16.80 2.73
CA GLY A 54 3.26 -18.02 2.88
C GLY A 54 3.50 -18.74 1.55
N ASP A 55 4.40 -19.71 1.55
CA ASP A 55 4.85 -20.43 0.34
C ASP A 55 3.71 -21.17 -0.38
N ASP A 56 2.68 -21.54 0.37
CA ASP A 56 1.49 -22.26 -0.10
C ASP A 56 0.18 -21.50 0.17
N CYS A 57 0.23 -20.19 0.47
CA CYS A 57 -0.96 -19.38 0.78
C CYS A 57 -1.82 -19.89 1.95
N SER A 58 -1.27 -20.70 2.86
CA SER A 58 -2.00 -21.21 4.03
C SER A 58 -2.16 -20.17 5.15
N ILE A 59 -1.34 -19.12 5.15
CA ILE A 59 -1.30 -18.13 6.24
C ILE A 59 -2.26 -17.00 5.92
N ARG A 60 -3.26 -16.78 6.79
CA ARG A 60 -4.14 -15.62 6.67
C ARG A 60 -3.42 -14.35 7.12
N ILE A 61 -3.52 -13.32 6.31
CA ILE A 61 -3.08 -11.98 6.67
C ILE A 61 -4.14 -11.40 7.61
N CYS A 62 -3.75 -11.10 8.84
CA CYS A 62 -4.61 -10.33 9.73
C CYS A 62 -4.74 -8.89 9.25
N PRO A 63 -5.94 -8.30 9.35
CA PRO A 63 -6.04 -6.85 9.25
C PRO A 63 -5.21 -6.19 10.34
N LYS A 64 -4.66 -5.01 10.03
CA LYS A 64 -4.07 -4.15 11.03
C LYS A 64 -5.16 -3.33 11.72
N GLY A 65 -4.95 -3.03 12.99
CA GLY A 65 -5.86 -2.22 13.78
C GLY A 65 -5.29 -1.92 15.15
N ASP A 66 -6.14 -1.27 15.94
CA ASP A 66 -5.87 -0.95 17.32
C ASP A 66 -5.97 -2.17 18.23
N ASP A 67 -5.20 -2.18 19.31
CA ASP A 67 -5.33 -3.19 20.36
C ASP A 67 -6.51 -2.79 21.27
N ALA A 68 -7.56 -3.61 21.32
CA ALA A 68 -8.75 -3.28 22.09
C ALA A 68 -8.52 -3.22 23.62
N LEU A 69 -7.35 -3.67 24.11
CA LEU A 69 -6.97 -3.64 25.52
C LEU A 69 -6.11 -2.43 25.88
N THR A 70 -5.54 -1.73 24.90
CA THR A 70 -4.87 -0.45 25.12
C THR A 70 -5.94 0.64 25.17
N MET A 71 -5.86 1.51 26.18
CA MET A 71 -6.87 2.54 26.44
C MET A 71 -6.22 3.87 26.75
N GLY A 72 -6.93 4.95 26.45
CA GLY A 72 -6.47 6.32 26.73
C GLY A 72 -5.36 6.80 25.80
N GLN A 73 -5.27 6.23 24.61
CA GLN A 73 -4.37 6.68 23.56
C GLN A 73 -4.94 7.82 22.74
N ASN A 74 -4.04 8.57 22.14
CA ASN A 74 -4.33 9.70 21.28
C ASN A 74 -4.31 9.28 19.81
N ASP A 75 -4.97 10.09 18.98
CA ASP A 75 -4.81 10.00 17.54
C ASP A 75 -3.52 10.72 17.12
N ARG A 76 -2.88 10.25 16.04
CA ARG A 76 -1.69 10.91 15.49
C ARG A 76 -2.08 12.27 14.92
N VAL A 77 -1.40 13.34 15.31
CA VAL A 77 -1.66 14.68 14.78
C VAL A 77 -0.38 15.32 14.25
N VAL A 78 -0.45 15.81 13.01
CA VAL A 78 0.59 16.61 12.37
C VAL A 78 0.04 17.96 11.95
N ARG A 79 0.92 18.96 11.88
CA ARG A 79 0.62 20.27 11.32
C ARG A 79 1.31 20.41 9.97
N LEU A 80 0.53 20.72 8.95
CA LEU A 80 1.01 21.15 7.64
C LEU A 80 0.96 22.69 7.60
N HIS A 81 2.12 23.32 7.65
CA HIS A 81 2.28 24.76 7.53
C HIS A 81 2.49 25.15 6.08
N THR A 82 1.64 26.01 5.52
CA THR A 82 1.82 26.58 4.17
C THR A 82 1.96 28.10 4.22
N GLY A 83 2.79 28.64 3.34
CA GLY A 83 3.02 30.08 3.27
C GLY A 83 3.89 30.52 2.10
N ALA A 84 4.12 31.82 2.02
CA ALA A 84 5.08 32.44 1.13
C ALA A 84 5.63 33.70 1.79
N MET A 85 6.82 34.15 1.39
CA MET A 85 7.40 35.38 1.91
C MET A 85 6.67 36.62 1.36
N GLN A 86 6.30 36.60 0.08
CA GLN A 86 5.54 37.65 -0.62
C GLN A 86 4.65 37.04 -1.71
N GLY A 87 3.74 37.82 -2.29
CA GLY A 87 2.84 37.36 -3.36
C GLY A 87 1.76 36.39 -2.86
N PHE A 88 0.82 36.05 -3.76
CA PHE A 88 -0.24 35.09 -3.45
C PHE A 88 0.14 33.70 -3.94
N LEU A 89 -0.09 32.70 -3.10
CA LEU A 89 0.08 31.29 -3.49
C LEU A 89 -0.92 30.91 -4.60
N GLU A 90 -0.39 30.28 -5.65
CA GLU A 90 -1.14 29.74 -6.79
C GLU A 90 -0.52 28.40 -7.23
N GLY A 91 -1.36 27.50 -7.76
CA GLY A 91 -0.95 26.13 -8.11
C GLY A 91 -1.31 25.13 -7.01
N HIS A 92 -0.49 24.10 -6.84
CA HIS A 92 -0.71 23.05 -5.85
C HIS A 92 0.58 22.67 -5.12
N PHE A 93 0.43 22.31 -3.85
CA PHE A 93 1.42 21.53 -3.11
C PHE A 93 1.17 20.04 -3.38
N THR A 94 2.23 19.25 -3.48
CA THR A 94 2.10 17.79 -3.52
C THR A 94 2.39 17.24 -2.14
N PHE A 95 1.36 16.74 -1.46
CA PHE A 95 1.51 16.07 -0.17
C PHE A 95 1.67 14.57 -0.39
N SER A 96 2.69 13.96 0.22
CA SER A 96 2.93 12.53 0.13
C SER A 96 2.95 11.87 1.51
N PHE A 97 2.34 10.69 1.60
CA PHE A 97 2.38 9.84 2.79
C PHE A 97 2.48 8.36 2.39
N LEU A 98 3.49 7.66 2.93
CA LEU A 98 3.84 6.28 2.57
C LEU A 98 4.04 6.08 1.06
N GLY A 99 4.62 7.06 0.37
CA GLY A 99 4.88 7.01 -1.07
C GLY A 99 3.64 7.21 -1.96
N TYR A 100 2.45 7.41 -1.40
CA TYR A 100 1.27 7.88 -2.13
C TYR A 100 1.16 9.40 -2.05
N SER A 101 0.78 10.05 -3.15
CA SER A 101 0.75 11.51 -3.25
C SER A 101 -0.62 12.03 -3.65
N VAL A 102 -0.97 13.22 -3.16
CA VAL A 102 -2.16 13.98 -3.54
C VAL A 102 -1.81 15.44 -3.74
N GLU A 103 -2.47 16.09 -4.69
CA GLU A 103 -2.34 17.52 -4.92
C GLU A 103 -3.30 18.29 -4.01
N LEU A 104 -2.76 19.27 -3.29
CA LEU A 104 -3.50 20.20 -2.44
C LEU A 104 -3.39 21.61 -3.04
N GLU A 105 -4.51 22.27 -3.25
CA GLU A 105 -4.55 23.66 -3.73
C GLU A 105 -3.66 24.56 -2.86
N ALA A 106 -2.73 25.30 -3.48
CA ALA A 106 -1.73 26.05 -2.74
C ALA A 106 -2.34 27.23 -1.95
N ASN A 107 -3.42 27.82 -2.48
CA ASN A 107 -4.10 28.92 -1.82
C ASN A 107 -5.09 28.40 -0.77
N ALA A 108 -4.85 28.72 0.49
CA ALA A 108 -5.70 28.34 1.59
C ALA A 108 -7.12 28.90 1.48
N ASN A 109 -7.36 30.00 0.72
CA ASN A 109 -8.73 30.47 0.45
C ASN A 109 -9.54 29.47 -0.39
N THR A 110 -8.90 28.65 -1.22
CA THR A 110 -9.54 27.60 -2.01
C THR A 110 -9.46 26.23 -1.34
N LEU A 111 -8.39 25.96 -0.58
CA LEU A 111 -8.22 24.74 0.21
C LEU A 111 -8.85 24.87 1.61
N SER A 112 -10.15 24.64 1.72
CA SER A 112 -10.82 24.52 3.02
C SER A 112 -10.39 23.26 3.78
N GLY A 113 -10.64 23.21 5.10
CA GLY A 113 -10.39 22.00 5.91
C GLY A 113 -11.11 20.76 5.36
N GLU A 114 -12.36 20.91 4.90
CA GLU A 114 -13.11 19.81 4.29
C GLU A 114 -12.50 19.34 2.95
N ARG A 115 -11.99 20.26 2.13
CA ARG A 115 -11.29 19.89 0.88
C ARG A 115 -9.95 19.21 1.17
N CYS A 116 -9.20 19.70 2.15
CA CYS A 116 -8.00 19.04 2.64
C CYS A 116 -8.30 17.61 3.11
N LYS A 117 -9.34 17.43 3.93
CA LYS A 117 -9.80 16.11 4.38
C LYS A 117 -10.12 15.20 3.19
N GLN A 118 -10.94 15.67 2.24
CA GLN A 118 -11.32 14.87 1.06
C GLN A 118 -10.11 14.45 0.22
N ALA A 119 -9.16 15.37 0.03
CA ALA A 119 -7.92 15.07 -0.69
C ALA A 119 -7.09 14.01 0.04
N LEU A 120 -6.86 14.16 1.35
CA LEU A 120 -6.09 13.20 2.15
C LEU A 120 -6.78 11.82 2.22
N GLN A 121 -8.11 11.76 2.33
CA GLN A 121 -8.87 10.49 2.32
C GLN A 121 -8.86 9.76 0.97
N SER A 122 -8.38 10.41 -0.10
CA SER A 122 -8.20 9.74 -1.40
C SER A 122 -6.93 8.88 -1.45
N LEU A 123 -6.00 9.08 -0.49
CA LEU A 123 -4.77 8.29 -0.41
C LEU A 123 -5.07 6.88 0.10
N PRO A 124 -4.59 5.82 -0.58
CA PRO A 124 -4.78 4.44 -0.12
C PRO A 124 -4.18 4.15 1.26
N SER A 125 -3.19 4.93 1.69
CA SER A 125 -2.53 4.82 3.00
C SER A 125 -3.34 5.43 4.16
N ILE A 126 -4.47 6.09 3.88
CA ILE A 126 -5.30 6.77 4.89
C ILE A 126 -6.74 6.26 4.79
N HIS A 127 -7.32 5.82 5.91
CA HIS A 127 -8.74 5.44 5.94
C HIS A 127 -9.63 6.61 6.38
N GLN A 128 -9.36 7.16 7.57
CA GLN A 128 -10.12 8.27 8.12
C GLN A 128 -9.20 9.32 8.71
N VAL A 129 -9.45 10.58 8.35
CA VAL A 129 -8.65 11.73 8.77
C VAL A 129 -9.57 12.92 9.02
N SER A 130 -9.19 13.78 9.96
CA SER A 130 -9.71 15.14 10.10
C SER A 130 -8.66 16.12 9.60
N CYS A 131 -9.09 17.19 8.92
CA CYS A 131 -8.20 18.27 8.55
C CYS A 131 -8.86 19.61 8.88
N GLU A 132 -8.31 20.31 9.86
CA GLU A 132 -8.80 21.61 10.30
C GLU A 132 -7.85 22.71 9.83
N ARG A 133 -8.37 23.64 9.04
CA ARG A 133 -7.60 24.80 8.57
C ARG A 133 -7.71 25.95 9.57
N GLY A 134 -6.56 26.44 10.01
CA GLY A 134 -6.44 27.66 10.79
C GLY A 134 -6.75 28.94 9.99
N PRO A 135 -6.42 30.11 10.56
CA PRO A 135 -6.55 31.39 9.87
C PRO A 135 -5.69 31.45 8.60
N VAL A 136 -6.20 32.10 7.55
CA VAL A 136 -5.47 32.34 6.31
C VAL A 136 -4.68 33.65 6.46
N ASN A 137 -3.39 33.62 6.10
CA ASN A 137 -2.54 34.80 6.07
C ASN A 137 -2.75 35.63 4.80
N GLU A 138 -2.09 36.79 4.71
CA GLU A 138 -2.24 37.71 3.58
C GLU A 138 -1.77 37.11 2.24
N GLN A 139 -0.83 36.17 2.26
CA GLN A 139 -0.29 35.48 1.08
C GLN A 139 -1.15 34.28 0.64
N GLY A 140 -2.22 33.97 1.38
CA GLY A 140 -3.05 32.81 1.14
C GLY A 140 -2.49 31.50 1.69
N GLY A 141 -1.52 31.53 2.60
CA GLY A 141 -1.07 30.36 3.37
C GLY A 141 -1.87 30.15 4.66
N ALA A 142 -1.80 28.95 5.23
CA ALA A 142 -2.43 28.62 6.51
C ALA A 142 -1.76 27.42 7.19
N ASP A 143 -2.01 27.26 8.49
CA ASP A 143 -1.72 26.01 9.20
C ASP A 143 -2.92 25.05 9.09
N TYR A 144 -2.65 23.80 8.72
CA TYR A 144 -3.64 22.72 8.73
C TYR A 144 -3.28 21.72 9.82
N THR A 145 -4.21 21.49 10.74
CA THR A 145 -4.08 20.43 11.76
C THR A 145 -4.73 19.17 11.23
N ILE A 146 -3.90 18.17 10.93
CA ILE A 146 -4.30 16.89 10.34
C ILE A 146 -4.27 15.83 11.43
N THR A 147 -5.43 15.26 11.74
CA THR A 147 -5.60 14.18 12.73
C THR A 147 -5.92 12.88 12.01
N PHE A 148 -5.02 11.89 12.11
CA PHE A 148 -5.24 10.56 11.55
C PHE A 148 -6.10 9.75 12.52
N LEU A 149 -7.39 9.61 12.20
CA LEU A 149 -8.38 8.92 13.03
C LEU A 149 -8.28 7.40 12.88
N SER A 150 -7.96 6.92 11.67
CA SER A 150 -7.66 5.52 11.43
C SER A 150 -6.88 5.31 10.13
N PHE A 151 -6.09 4.24 10.12
CA PHE A 151 -5.41 3.71 8.95
C PHE A 151 -6.19 2.52 8.36
N PRO A 152 -5.97 2.15 7.09
CA PRO A 152 -6.72 1.08 6.41
C PRO A 152 -6.61 -0.27 7.12
N ALA A 153 -7.68 -1.05 7.21
CA ALA A 153 -7.61 -2.39 7.80
C ALA A 153 -6.65 -3.32 7.03
N LEU A 154 -6.61 -3.18 5.70
CA LEU A 154 -5.61 -3.80 4.83
C LEU A 154 -4.55 -2.73 4.51
N PRO A 155 -3.38 -2.74 5.17
CA PRO A 155 -2.35 -1.73 4.96
C PRO A 155 -1.90 -1.68 3.50
N ALA A 156 -1.73 -0.46 2.99
CA ALA A 156 -1.06 -0.19 1.72
C ALA A 156 0.48 -0.10 1.88
N ASP A 157 1.01 -0.62 3.00
CA ASP A 157 2.43 -0.65 3.34
C ASP A 157 3.22 -1.49 2.32
N ASN A 158 4.52 -1.19 2.18
CA ASN A 158 5.45 -2.01 1.42
C ASN A 158 6.74 -2.25 2.22
N ASN A 159 7.76 -2.81 1.57
CA ASN A 159 9.04 -3.13 2.23
C ASN A 159 9.91 -1.90 2.57
N LEU A 160 9.54 -0.71 2.05
CA LEU A 160 10.23 0.56 2.29
C LEU A 160 9.42 1.49 3.22
N TYR A 161 8.11 1.52 3.06
CA TYR A 161 7.19 2.40 3.78
C TYR A 161 6.23 1.57 4.64
N PHE A 162 6.30 1.77 5.95
CA PHE A 162 5.43 1.10 6.92
C PHE A 162 5.35 1.92 8.22
N HIS A 163 4.30 1.72 9.00
CA HIS A 163 4.20 2.20 10.38
C HIS A 163 3.34 1.28 11.25
N ASP A 164 3.36 1.53 12.56
CA ASP A 164 2.64 0.82 13.61
C ASP A 164 1.60 1.71 14.32
N GLY A 165 1.29 2.87 13.73
CA GLY A 165 0.24 3.79 14.19
C GLY A 165 0.79 5.19 14.45
N ASN A 166 2.10 5.27 14.74
CA ASN A 166 2.82 6.52 14.93
C ASN A 166 3.87 6.73 13.83
N PRO A 167 3.46 7.04 12.58
CA PRO A 167 4.40 7.30 11.50
C PRO A 167 5.34 8.46 11.85
N GLY A 168 6.63 8.27 11.55
CA GLY A 168 7.66 9.30 11.69
C GLY A 168 7.47 10.45 10.71
N LEU A 169 8.01 11.63 11.02
CA LEU A 169 7.92 12.82 10.16
C LEU A 169 8.57 12.61 8.79
N ASP A 170 9.55 11.70 8.69
CA ASP A 170 10.23 11.32 7.46
C ASP A 170 9.33 10.63 6.43
N LEU A 171 8.18 10.10 6.86
CA LEU A 171 7.18 9.49 5.97
C LEU A 171 6.19 10.51 5.39
N PHE A 172 6.25 11.77 5.84
CA PHE A 172 5.43 12.86 5.35
C PHE A 172 6.28 13.82 4.54
N GLU A 173 5.89 14.03 3.28
CA GLU A 173 6.58 14.97 2.41
C GLU A 173 5.58 16.01 1.92
N CYS A 174 6.03 17.26 1.79
CA CYS A 174 5.30 18.28 1.08
C CYS A 174 6.21 18.97 0.08
N ASP A 175 5.94 18.76 -1.20
CA ASP A 175 6.67 19.36 -2.30
C ASP A 175 5.97 20.62 -2.81
N THR A 176 6.78 21.65 -3.09
CA THR A 176 6.33 22.96 -3.56
C THR A 176 6.56 23.15 -5.05
N SER A 177 7.00 22.13 -5.79
CA SER A 177 7.38 22.26 -7.20
C SER A 177 6.18 22.57 -8.12
N GLY A 178 4.96 22.25 -7.67
CA GLY A 178 3.70 22.59 -8.34
C GLY A 178 3.18 24.02 -8.06
N VAL A 179 3.89 24.80 -7.23
CA VAL A 179 3.51 26.16 -6.84
C VAL A 179 4.18 27.16 -7.76
N PHE A 180 3.39 28.03 -8.40
CA PHE A 180 3.90 29.04 -9.35
C PHE A 180 3.52 30.48 -8.97
N GLY A 181 2.80 30.67 -7.86
CA GLY A 181 2.55 31.99 -7.25
C GLY A 181 3.24 32.13 -5.89
N GLY A 182 3.58 33.36 -5.51
CA GLY A 182 4.24 33.67 -4.25
C GLY A 182 5.76 33.49 -4.29
N ASP A 183 6.48 34.39 -3.65
CA ASP A 183 7.93 34.34 -3.50
C ASP A 183 8.30 33.41 -2.34
N PHE A 184 9.15 32.42 -2.62
CA PHE A 184 9.61 31.41 -1.67
C PHE A 184 8.45 30.66 -0.99
N PRO A 185 7.70 29.83 -1.74
CA PRO A 185 6.64 29.02 -1.15
C PRO A 185 7.22 28.08 -0.10
N VAL A 186 6.54 28.01 1.04
CA VAL A 186 6.88 27.15 2.17
C VAL A 186 5.78 26.12 2.31
N CYS A 187 6.19 24.87 2.44
CA CYS A 187 5.34 23.79 2.90
C CYS A 187 6.13 22.90 3.86
N GLU A 188 5.71 22.85 5.12
CA GLU A 188 6.44 22.13 6.18
C GLU A 188 5.48 21.26 7.00
N VAL A 189 5.85 20.02 7.25
CA VAL A 189 5.12 19.10 8.13
C VAL A 189 5.83 19.02 9.47
N SER A 190 5.08 19.17 10.56
CA SER A 190 5.61 19.14 11.93
C SER A 190 4.69 18.38 12.87
N ASP A 191 5.25 17.86 13.97
CA ASP A 191 4.47 17.12 14.97
C ASP A 191 3.60 18.03 15.83
N VAL A 192 2.37 17.59 16.08
CA VAL A 192 1.48 18.17 17.09
C VAL A 192 1.21 17.18 18.20
N GLU A 193 0.85 15.94 17.85
CA GLU A 193 0.69 14.83 18.79
C GLU A 193 1.35 13.58 18.21
N ALA A 194 2.31 13.04 18.94
CA ALA A 194 3.15 11.90 18.56
C ALA A 194 3.44 10.99 19.77
N SER A 195 2.80 11.23 20.92
CA SER A 195 3.01 10.51 22.16
C SER A 195 1.77 9.71 22.53
N ASN A 196 1.97 8.46 22.97
CA ASN A 196 0.88 7.56 23.35
C ASN A 196 -0.19 7.45 22.25
N ILE A 197 0.26 7.21 21.02
CA ILE A 197 -0.60 7.12 19.84
C ILE A 197 -1.23 5.73 19.77
N ARG A 198 -2.48 5.68 19.28
CA ARG A 198 -3.22 4.45 19.01
C ARG A 198 -2.41 3.52 18.11
N GLU A 199 -2.34 2.24 18.47
CA GLU A 199 -1.60 1.28 17.67
C GLU A 199 -2.30 0.98 16.33
N TYR A 200 -1.49 0.54 15.38
CA TYR A 200 -1.88 0.03 14.08
C TYR A 200 -1.04 -1.21 13.78
N VAL A 201 -1.39 -2.29 14.46
CA VAL A 201 -0.62 -3.54 14.52
C VAL A 201 -1.45 -4.70 13.97
N GLN A 202 -0.77 -5.76 13.54
CA GLN A 202 -1.45 -6.94 12.98
C GLN A 202 -2.33 -7.61 14.03
N CYS A 203 -3.56 -7.95 13.65
CA CYS A 203 -4.59 -8.55 14.49
C CYS A 203 -4.90 -7.75 15.78
N GLY A 204 -4.51 -6.47 15.88
CA GLY A 204 -4.60 -5.73 17.14
C GLY A 204 -3.85 -6.41 18.30
N ASN A 205 -2.79 -7.19 18.02
CA ASN A 205 -2.08 -8.07 18.96
C ASN A 205 -2.89 -9.25 19.55
N HIS A 206 -4.07 -9.58 18.99
CA HIS A 206 -4.95 -10.66 19.46
C HIS A 206 -5.15 -11.78 18.43
N GLY A 207 -4.05 -12.27 17.85
CA GLY A 207 -4.03 -13.31 16.81
C GLY A 207 -4.94 -14.51 17.03
#